data_AF-A0A970BID7-F1
#
_entry.id   AF-A0A970BID7-F1
#
_cell.length_a   1.000
_cell.length_b   1.000
_cell.length_c   1.000
_cell.angle_alpha   90.00
_cell.angle_beta   90.00
_cell.angle_gamma   90.00
#
_symmetry.space_group_name_H-M   'P 1'
#
loop_
_entity.id
_entity.type
_entity.pdbx_description
1 polymer ?
#
loop_
_entity_poly.entity_id
_entity_poly.type
_entity_poly.pdbx_seq_one_letter_code
_entity_poly.pdbx_strand_id
1 'polypeptide(L)'
;MEKAVSLSLSQLYRKQEEYLAEYWRNCLVEIEGDEESHLAMRYNMYQLIQSVGKDVHSNIAPKGLSGEGYEGHFFWDTEIYIQPFFTITNPSISKNLIEFRYVTLDLARENARIM
;
A
#
# COMPACT_ATOMS: atom_id res chain seq x y z
N MET A 1 -18.86 -15.62 3.42
CA MET A 1 -19.26 -15.62 2.00
C MET A 1 -20.60 -14.91 1.78
N GLU A 2 -21.63 -15.17 2.58
CA GLU A 2 -22.98 -14.57 2.43
C GLU A 2 -22.99 -13.04 2.24
N LYS A 3 -22.22 -12.29 3.04
CA LYS A 3 -22.10 -10.84 2.89
C LYS A 3 -21.51 -10.41 1.53
N ALA A 4 -20.49 -11.11 1.03
CA ALA A 4 -19.82 -10.74 -0.22
C ALA A 4 -20.72 -11.02 -1.43
N VAL A 5 -21.45 -12.14 -1.41
CA VAL A 5 -22.38 -12.51 -2.50
C VAL A 5 -23.73 -11.77 -2.42
N SER A 6 -24.01 -11.07 -1.31
CA SER A 6 -25.23 -10.25 -1.16
C SER A 6 -25.20 -8.95 -1.97
N LEU A 7 -24.04 -8.53 -2.48
CA LEU A 7 -23.86 -7.34 -3.29
C LEU A 7 -23.83 -7.70 -4.78
N SER A 8 -24.45 -6.88 -5.62
CA SER A 8 -24.35 -7.04 -7.06
C SER A 8 -22.97 -6.62 -7.57
N LEU A 9 -22.58 -7.14 -8.73
CA LEU A 9 -21.32 -6.76 -9.37
C LEU A 9 -21.21 -5.24 -9.61
N SER A 10 -22.30 -4.60 -10.02
CA SER A 10 -22.35 -3.13 -10.21
C SER A 10 -22.12 -2.37 -8.90
N GLN A 11 -22.61 -2.88 -7.77
CA GLN A 11 -22.34 -2.28 -6.46
C GLN A 11 -20.87 -2.42 -6.05
N LEU A 12 -20.24 -3.56 -6.37
CA LEU A 12 -18.81 -3.77 -6.12
C LEU A 12 -17.95 -2.84 -6.96
N TYR A 13 -18.25 -2.67 -8.26
CA TYR A 13 -17.54 -1.72 -9.11
C TYR A 13 -17.68 -0.29 -8.62
N ARG A 14 -18.89 0.14 -8.25
CA ARG A 14 -19.11 1.47 -7.70
C ARG A 14 -18.28 1.71 -6.43
N LYS A 15 -18.22 0.72 -5.53
CA LYS A 15 -17.39 0.82 -4.32
C LYS A 15 -15.90 0.96 -4.65
N GLN A 16 -15.42 0.24 -5.66
CA GLN A 16 -14.04 0.35 -6.12
C GLN A 16 -13.74 1.73 -6.73
N GLU A 17 -14.66 2.26 -7.53
CA GLU A 17 -14.55 3.60 -8.11
C GLU A 17 -14.52 4.68 -7.02
N GLU A 18 -15.42 4.60 -6.03
CA GLU A 18 -15.48 5.54 -4.91
C GLU A 18 -14.18 5.50 -4.08
N TYR A 19 -13.67 4.29 -3.80
CA TYR A 19 -12.41 4.07 -3.11
C TYR A 19 -11.21 4.68 -3.87
N LEU A 20 -11.09 4.40 -5.17
CA LEU A 20 -10.00 4.95 -5.98
C LEU A 20 -10.15 6.46 -6.18
N ALA A 21 -11.37 6.98 -6.31
CA ALA A 21 -11.61 8.41 -6.42
C ALA A 21 -11.14 9.15 -5.16
N GLU A 22 -11.37 8.58 -3.97
CA GLU A 22 -10.82 9.13 -2.73
C GLU A 22 -9.30 9.12 -2.69
N TYR A 23 -8.69 8.01 -3.09
CA TYR A 23 -7.24 7.91 -3.19
C TYR A 23 -6.67 8.99 -4.12
N TRP A 24 -7.20 9.11 -5.34
CA TRP A 24 -6.72 10.06 -6.33
C TRP A 24 -6.90 11.52 -5.89
N ARG A 25 -7.99 11.86 -5.19
CA ARG A 25 -8.18 13.21 -4.64
C ARG A 25 -7.05 13.65 -3.71
N ASN A 26 -6.38 12.72 -3.03
CA ASN A 26 -5.36 13.02 -2.04
C ASN A 26 -3.93 13.02 -2.59
N CYS A 27 -3.69 12.38 -3.74
CA CYS A 27 -2.33 12.18 -4.22
C CYS A 27 -2.08 12.54 -5.68
N LEU A 28 -3.11 12.68 -6.53
CA LEU A 28 -2.93 12.80 -7.98
C LEU A 28 -1.96 13.94 -8.35
N VAL A 29 -0.97 13.61 -9.17
CA VAL A 29 -0.03 14.55 -9.76
C VAL A 29 -0.23 14.53 -11.28
N GLU A 30 -0.41 15.70 -11.87
CA GLU A 30 -0.50 15.88 -13.32
C GLU A 30 0.83 16.41 -13.87
N ILE A 31 1.24 15.88 -15.02
CA ILE A 31 2.46 16.27 -15.72
C ILE A 31 2.02 16.79 -17.08
N GLU A 32 2.18 18.08 -17.31
CA GLU A 32 1.80 18.72 -18.57
C GLU A 32 2.94 18.64 -19.59
N GLY A 33 2.59 18.38 -20.85
CA GLY A 33 3.56 18.36 -21.96
C GLY A 33 4.37 17.07 -22.11
N ASP A 34 4.16 16.07 -21.24
CA ASP A 34 4.79 14.74 -21.33
C ASP A 34 3.79 13.64 -20.91
N GLU A 35 3.09 13.09 -21.91
CA GLU A 35 2.06 12.06 -21.70
C GLU A 35 2.63 10.74 -21.18
N GLU A 36 3.86 10.37 -21.56
CA GLU A 36 4.50 9.13 -21.14
C GLU A 36 4.83 9.19 -19.65
N SER A 37 5.47 10.28 -19.20
CA SER A 37 5.75 10.52 -17.79
C SER A 37 4.46 10.62 -16.96
N HIS A 38 3.42 11.28 -17.48
CA HIS A 38 2.11 11.35 -16.81
C HIS A 38 1.53 9.95 -16.57
N LEU A 39 1.51 9.10 -17.59
CA LEU A 39 1.00 7.73 -17.48
C LEU A 39 1.86 6.88 -16.54
N ALA A 40 3.18 6.97 -16.65
CA ALA A 40 4.11 6.24 -15.79
C ALA A 40 3.94 6.63 -14.32
N MET A 41 3.80 7.93 -14.02
CA MET A 41 3.55 8.41 -12.66
C MET A 41 2.25 7.86 -12.10
N ARG A 42 1.15 7.97 -12.87
CA ARG A 42 -0.16 7.42 -12.47
C ARG A 42 -0.11 5.92 -12.24
N TYR A 43 0.58 5.17 -13.09
CA TYR A 43 0.74 3.74 -12.90
C TYR A 43 1.50 3.40 -11.61
N ASN A 44 2.64 4.06 -11.34
CA ASN A 44 3.41 3.82 -10.13
C ASN A 44 2.59 4.15 -8.86
N MET A 45 1.90 5.28 -8.86
CA MET A 45 1.01 5.66 -7.75
C MET A 45 -0.13 4.66 -7.56
N TYR A 46 -0.72 4.15 -8.63
CA TYR A 46 -1.74 3.11 -8.55
C TYR A 46 -1.18 1.83 -7.90
N GLN A 47 0.03 1.42 -8.29
CA GLN A 47 0.66 0.22 -7.73
C GLN A 47 0.96 0.34 -6.24
N LEU A 48 1.27 1.54 -5.73
CA LEU A 48 1.46 1.77 -4.30
C LEU A 48 0.20 1.40 -3.51
N ILE A 49 -0.97 1.91 -3.91
CA ILE A 49 -2.22 1.64 -3.17
C ILE A 49 -2.72 0.20 -3.33
N GLN A 50 -2.40 -0.46 -4.44
CA GLN A 50 -2.69 -1.89 -4.63
C GLN A 50 -1.80 -2.77 -3.75
N SER A 51 -0.52 -2.42 -3.62
CA SER A 51 0.48 -3.27 -2.96
C SER A 51 0.58 -3.07 -1.45
N VAL A 52 0.15 -1.92 -0.92
CA VAL A 52 0.33 -1.60 0.49
C VAL A 52 -0.66 -2.35 1.38
N GLY A 53 -0.13 -2.90 2.48
CA GLY A 53 -0.92 -3.41 3.60
C GLY A 53 -1.79 -2.32 4.23
N LYS A 54 -2.99 -2.68 4.67
CA LYS A 54 -4.02 -1.74 5.18
C LYS A 54 -4.49 -2.09 6.59
N ASP A 55 -3.76 -2.97 7.27
CA ASP A 55 -4.00 -3.40 8.64
C ASP A 55 -2.67 -3.54 9.39
N VAL A 56 -2.74 -3.88 10.67
CA VAL A 56 -1.58 -4.03 11.56
C VAL A 56 -0.81 -5.34 11.35
N HIS A 57 -1.30 -6.22 10.47
CA HIS A 57 -0.74 -7.56 10.24
C HIS A 57 0.03 -7.66 8.93
N SER A 58 -0.06 -6.64 8.08
CA SER A 58 0.55 -6.59 6.76
C SER A 58 1.38 -5.31 6.58
N ASN A 59 2.34 -5.40 5.67
CA ASN A 59 3.19 -4.28 5.27
C ASN A 59 3.33 -4.29 3.73
N ILE A 60 4.35 -3.65 3.15
CA ILE A 60 4.59 -3.64 1.71
C ILE A 60 5.94 -4.29 1.36
N ALA A 61 5.89 -5.31 0.51
CA ALA A 61 7.09 -5.96 -0.02
C ALA A 61 7.67 -5.18 -1.21
N PRO A 62 8.98 -5.31 -1.53
CA PRO A 62 9.59 -4.63 -2.67
C PRO A 62 8.92 -4.89 -4.03
N LYS A 63 8.28 -6.07 -4.18
CA LYS A 63 7.49 -6.43 -5.37
C LYS A 63 5.98 -6.47 -5.11
N GLY A 64 5.52 -5.88 -4.00
CA GLY A 64 4.12 -5.98 -3.58
C GLY A 64 3.63 -7.44 -3.61
N LEU A 65 2.49 -7.66 -4.25
CA LEU A 65 1.95 -9.00 -4.54
C LEU A 65 1.99 -9.32 -6.05
N SER A 66 2.98 -8.77 -6.78
CA SER A 66 3.06 -8.90 -8.24
C SER A 66 3.90 -10.10 -8.72
N GLY A 67 4.42 -10.91 -7.82
CA GLY A 67 5.23 -12.09 -8.15
C GLY A 67 6.04 -12.60 -6.96
N GLU A 68 6.81 -13.67 -7.19
CA GLU A 68 7.51 -14.41 -6.12
C GLU A 68 8.83 -13.79 -5.67
N GLY A 69 9.38 -12.84 -6.43
CA GLY A 69 10.67 -12.23 -6.10
C GLY A 69 10.62 -11.53 -4.73
N TYR A 70 11.68 -11.74 -3.93
CA TYR A 70 11.76 -11.32 -2.53
C TYR A 70 10.75 -11.99 -1.58
N GLU A 71 10.00 -13.01 -2.04
CA GLU A 71 9.18 -13.90 -1.21
C GLU A 71 8.13 -13.18 -0.35
N GLY A 72 7.74 -11.96 -0.74
CA GLY A 72 6.83 -11.12 0.06
C GLY A 72 7.44 -10.58 1.35
N HIS A 73 8.76 -10.69 1.55
CA HIS A 73 9.44 -10.15 2.72
C HIS A 73 9.43 -8.61 2.74
N PHE A 74 9.40 -8.07 3.95
CA PHE A 74 9.40 -6.63 4.21
C PHE A 74 10.79 -6.15 4.59
N PHE A 75 11.29 -5.18 3.82
CA PHE A 75 12.61 -4.58 4.00
C PHE A 75 12.47 -3.13 4.45
N TRP A 76 13.61 -2.49 4.74
CA TRP A 76 13.71 -1.04 4.98
C TRP A 76 13.15 -0.18 3.83
N ASP A 77 12.98 -0.76 2.63
CA ASP A 77 12.29 -0.18 1.48
C ASP A 77 10.93 0.43 1.86
N THR A 78 10.20 -0.23 2.78
CA THR A 78 8.94 0.29 3.31
C THR A 78 9.14 1.67 3.92
N GLU A 79 9.97 1.77 4.96
CA GLU A 79 10.09 2.99 5.77
C GLU A 79 10.84 4.10 5.03
N ILE A 80 11.80 3.75 4.16
CA ILE A 80 12.67 4.72 3.49
C ILE A 80 12.07 5.27 2.19
N TYR A 81 11.46 4.41 1.37
CA TYR A 81 11.00 4.81 0.03
C TYR A 81 9.49 4.99 -0.05
N ILE A 82 8.72 4.18 0.65
CA ILE A 82 7.26 4.10 0.44
C ILE A 82 6.48 4.89 1.49
N GLN A 83 6.83 4.73 2.77
CA GLN A 83 6.13 5.37 3.88
C GLN A 83 6.04 6.91 3.73
N PRO A 84 7.07 7.64 3.24
CA PRO A 84 6.97 9.09 3.06
C PRO A 84 5.80 9.51 2.15
N PHE A 85 5.53 8.76 1.07
CA PHE A 85 4.39 9.02 0.19
C PHE A 85 3.07 8.95 0.96
N PHE A 86 2.85 7.88 1.73
CA PHE A 86 1.63 7.72 2.52
C PHE A 86 1.57 8.66 3.72
N THR A 87 2.71 9.08 4.26
CA THR A 87 2.73 10.06 5.35
C THR A 87 2.10 11.38 4.91
N ILE A 88 2.30 11.76 3.64
CA ILE A 88 1.77 12.99 3.07
C ILE A 88 0.35 12.79 2.53
N THR A 89 0.06 11.65 1.91
CA THR A 89 -1.19 11.44 1.13
C THR A 89 -2.26 10.64 1.88
N ASN A 90 -1.89 9.78 2.82
CA ASN A 90 -2.80 8.97 3.62
C ASN A 90 -2.16 8.53 4.95
N PRO A 91 -2.13 9.42 5.97
CA PRO A 91 -1.45 9.15 7.24
C PRO A 91 -1.95 7.90 7.97
N SER A 92 -3.19 7.46 7.72
CA SER A 92 -3.74 6.23 8.28
C SER A 92 -2.98 4.99 7.77
N ILE A 93 -2.65 4.94 6.47
CA ILE A 93 -1.80 3.87 5.92
C ILE A 93 -0.41 3.94 6.55
N SER A 94 0.19 5.14 6.63
CA SER A 94 1.51 5.28 7.28
C SER A 94 1.50 4.80 8.74
N LYS A 95 0.41 5.04 9.47
CA LYS A 95 0.23 4.52 10.83
C LYS A 95 0.23 3.01 10.86
N ASN A 96 -0.52 2.35 9.97
CA ASN A 96 -0.59 0.90 9.90
C ASN A 96 0.78 0.26 9.60
N LEU A 97 1.59 0.86 8.71
CA LEU A 97 2.94 0.38 8.40
C LEU A 97 3.85 0.39 9.64
N ILE A 98 3.78 1.45 10.45
CA ILE A 98 4.50 1.54 11.73
C ILE A 98 3.92 0.55 12.75
N GLU A 99 2.59 0.42 12.83
CA GLU A 99 1.93 -0.50 13.77
C GLU A 99 2.33 -1.95 13.51
N PHE A 100 2.49 -2.37 12.25
CA PHE A 100 3.06 -3.68 11.92
C PHE A 100 4.44 -3.89 12.56
N ARG A 101 5.34 -2.89 12.49
CA ARG A 101 6.68 -2.97 13.12
C ARG A 101 6.58 -3.01 14.64
N TYR A 102 5.62 -2.28 15.22
CA TYR A 102 5.37 -2.31 16.64
C TYR A 102 4.84 -3.66 17.14
N VAL A 103 3.86 -4.25 16.44
CA VAL A 103 3.30 -5.57 16.76
C VAL A 103 4.34 -6.68 16.65
N THR A 104 5.34 -6.53 15.76
CA THR A 104 6.45 -7.48 15.59
C THR A 104 7.69 -7.16 16.46
N LEU A 105 7.62 -6.14 17.34
CA LEU A 105 8.77 -5.68 18.12
C LEU A 105 9.36 -6.74 19.04
N ASP A 106 8.54 -7.61 19.62
CA ASP A 106 9.03 -8.69 20.48
C ASP A 106 9.83 -9.74 19.70
N LEU A 107 9.49 -10.00 18.43
CA LEU A 107 10.27 -10.86 17.55
C LEU A 107 11.64 -10.22 17.24
N ALA A 108 11.67 -8.91 17.02
CA ALA A 108 12.92 -8.18 16.81
C ALA A 108 13.82 -8.19 18.06
N ARG A 109 13.23 -8.06 19.26
CA ARG A 109 13.93 -8.17 20.54
C ARG A 109 14.52 -9.56 20.74
N GLU A 110 13.78 -10.61 20.36
CA GLU A 110 14.29 -11.98 20.43
C GLU A 110 15.44 -12.21 19.46
N ASN A 111 15.31 -11.75 18.21
CA ASN A 111 16.38 -11.82 17.23
C ASN A 111 17.65 -11.12 17.73
N ALA A 112 17.54 -9.97 18.39
CA ALA A 112 18.67 -9.26 18.97
C ALA A 112 19.39 -10.02 20.11
N ARG A 113 18.74 -10.97 20.79
CA ARG A 113 19.37 -11.78 21.86
C ARG A 113 20.18 -12.96 21.33
N ILE A 114 19.87 -13.43 20.13
CA ILE A 114 20.52 -14.58 19.50
C ILE A 114 21.61 -14.19 18.48
N MET A 115 21.77 -12.88 18.24
CA MET A 115 22.89 -12.29 17.51
C MET A 115 24.08 -12.06 18.43
#